data_AF-A0A925GRJ9-F1
#
_entry.id   AF-A0A925GRJ9-F1
#
_cell.length_a   1.000
_cell.length_b   1.000
_cell.length_c   1.000
_cell.angle_alpha   90.00
_cell.angle_beta   90.00
_cell.angle_gamma   90.00
#
_symmetry.space_group_name_H-M   'P 1'
#
loop_
_entity.id
_entity.type
_entity.pdbx_description
1 polymer ?
#
loop_
_entity_poly.entity_id
_entity_poly.type
_entity_poly.pdbx_seq_one_letter_code
_entity_poly.pdbx_strand_id
1 'polypeptide(L)'
;AKARGEFLIAHGLQALAIETAEGCAEWLHRRIREDWGFPDAPGMTMQERFTSRYRGKRYSFGYPACPNLDDQASMWTLLQPDDIGVELTEGMMMEPEASVSALVFHHPDCVYFTASDDSEATSAASAD
;
A
#
# COMPACT_ATOMS: atom_id res chain seq x y z
N ALA A 1 -19.74 -15.09 12.52
CA ALA A 1 -20.47 -13.87 12.93
C ALA A 1 -21.52 -13.47 11.89
N LYS A 2 -21.15 -13.02 10.68
CA LYS A 2 -22.10 -12.53 9.66
C LYS A 2 -23.23 -13.51 9.31
N ALA A 3 -22.91 -14.76 8.98
CA ALA A 3 -23.92 -15.79 8.66
C ALA A 3 -24.87 -16.14 9.82
N ARG A 4 -24.51 -15.79 11.07
CA ARG A 4 -25.35 -15.98 12.26
C ARG A 4 -26.14 -14.72 12.66
N GLY A 5 -26.08 -13.65 11.85
CA GLY A 5 -26.73 -12.36 12.16
C GLY A 5 -26.00 -11.51 13.20
N GLU A 6 -24.79 -11.89 13.62
CA GLU A 6 -23.98 -11.16 14.60
C GLU A 6 -23.20 -10.02 13.92
N PHE A 7 -23.92 -9.03 13.38
CA PHE A 7 -23.30 -8.00 12.53
C PHE A 7 -22.28 -7.12 13.27
N LEU A 8 -22.53 -6.75 14.53
CA LEU A 8 -21.58 -5.96 15.32
C LEU A 8 -20.23 -6.67 15.46
N ILE A 9 -20.26 -7.98 15.77
CA ILE A 9 -19.05 -8.79 15.90
C ILE A 9 -18.35 -8.90 14.54
N ALA A 10 -19.10 -9.13 13.46
CA ALA A 10 -18.52 -9.23 12.12
C ALA A 10 -17.78 -7.95 11.71
N HIS A 11 -18.38 -6.78 11.93
CA HIS A 11 -17.75 -5.49 11.64
C HIS A 11 -16.56 -5.22 12.55
N GLY A 12 -16.66 -5.55 13.84
CA GLY A 12 -15.54 -5.41 14.78
C GLY A 12 -14.33 -6.25 14.38
N LEU A 13 -14.55 -7.49 13.90
CA LEU A 13 -13.48 -8.34 13.38
C LEU A 13 -12.87 -7.80 12.08
N GLN A 14 -13.69 -7.30 11.16
CA GLN A 14 -13.19 -6.71 9.91
C GLN A 14 -12.36 -5.45 10.18
N ALA A 15 -12.85 -4.55 11.04
CA ALA A 15 -12.11 -3.34 11.43
C ALA A 15 -10.78 -3.72 12.10
N LEU A 16 -10.78 -4.67 13.03
CA LEU A 16 -9.56 -5.13 13.67
C LEU A 16 -8.56 -5.72 12.65
N ALA A 17 -9.04 -6.49 11.67
CA ALA A 17 -8.19 -7.06 10.64
C ALA A 17 -7.52 -5.97 9.78
N ILE A 18 -8.31 -4.99 9.29
CA ILE A 18 -7.80 -3.87 8.48
C ILE A 18 -6.77 -3.05 9.26
N GLU A 19 -7.09 -2.65 10.49
CA GLU A 19 -6.16 -1.85 11.33
C GLU A 19 -4.89 -2.64 11.67
N THR A 20 -4.98 -3.96 11.82
CA THR A 20 -3.81 -4.82 12.04
C THR A 20 -2.94 -4.90 10.79
N ALA A 21 -3.54 -5.00 9.60
CA ALA A 21 -2.82 -5.01 8.33
C ALA A 21 -2.06 -3.69 8.11
N GLU A 22 -2.72 -2.55 8.34
CA GLU A 22 -2.11 -1.21 8.25
C GLU A 22 -1.01 -1.00 9.30
N GLY A 23 -1.25 -1.43 10.54
CA GLY A 23 -0.25 -1.40 11.61
C GLY A 23 0.99 -2.24 11.28
N CYS A 24 0.78 -3.43 10.70
CA CYS A 24 1.86 -4.31 10.22
C CYS A 24 2.63 -3.65 9.07
N ALA A 25 1.95 -3.04 8.10
CA ALA A 25 2.58 -2.35 7.00
C ALA A 25 3.47 -1.19 7.46
N GLU A 26 3.00 -0.37 8.41
CA GLU A 26 3.82 0.71 8.99
C GLU A 26 5.00 0.17 9.80
N TRP A 27 4.80 -0.91 10.57
CA TRP A 27 5.88 -1.57 11.31
C TRP A 27 6.96 -2.13 10.36
N LEU A 28 6.54 -2.82 9.30
CA LEU A 28 7.44 -3.39 8.30
C LEU A 28 8.17 -2.28 7.55
N HIS A 29 7.48 -1.22 7.16
CA HIS A 29 8.11 -0.08 6.50
C HIS A 29 9.14 0.61 7.39
N ARG A 30 8.84 0.81 8.69
CA ARG A 30 9.84 1.30 9.66
C ARG A 30 11.05 0.36 9.72
N ARG A 31 10.83 -0.96 9.79
CA ARG A 31 11.90 -1.95 9.84
C ARG A 31 12.79 -1.89 8.58
N ILE A 32 12.19 -1.76 7.40
CA ILE A 32 12.91 -1.58 6.14
C ILE A 32 13.81 -0.32 6.19
N ARG A 33 13.32 0.81 6.70
CA ARG A 33 14.12 2.04 6.86
C ARG A 33 15.31 1.86 7.80
N GLU A 34 15.09 1.14 8.91
CA GLU A 34 16.15 0.79 9.87
C GLU A 34 17.22 -0.08 9.20
N ASP A 35 16.81 -1.13 8.48
CA ASP A 35 17.70 -2.07 7.81
C ASP A 35 18.48 -1.42 6.65
N TRP A 36 17.91 -0.41 6.00
CA TRP A 36 18.60 0.42 5.00
C TRP A 36 19.53 1.49 5.61
N GLY A 37 19.61 1.61 6.93
CA GLY A 37 20.56 2.49 7.61
C GLY A 37 20.09 3.94 7.80
N PHE A 38 18.79 4.21 7.68
CA PHE A 38 18.18 5.50 8.02
C PHE A 38 16.98 5.30 8.94
N PRO A 39 17.24 4.86 10.20
CA PRO A 39 16.18 4.71 11.19
C PRO A 39 15.48 6.04 11.43
N ASP A 40 14.23 5.97 11.89
CA ASP A 40 13.50 7.16 12.31
C ASP A 40 14.23 7.86 13.46
N ALA A 41 14.10 9.18 13.54
CA ALA A 41 14.77 9.97 14.57
C ALA A 41 14.36 9.53 15.99
N PRO A 42 15.28 9.53 16.97
CA PRO A 42 14.94 9.28 18.37
C PRO A 42 13.86 10.26 18.84
N GLY A 43 12.67 9.73 19.18
CA GLY A 43 11.52 10.54 19.60
C GLY A 43 10.46 10.82 18.52
N MET A 44 10.61 10.29 17.29
CA MET A 44 9.55 10.41 16.27
C MET A 44 8.24 9.83 16.79
N THR A 45 7.23 10.70 16.86
CA THR A 45 5.89 10.41 17.35
C THR A 45 5.07 9.60 16.36
N MET A 46 4.01 8.94 16.82
CA MET A 46 3.05 8.28 15.93
C MET A 46 2.38 9.25 14.96
N GLN A 47 2.08 10.48 15.41
CA GLN A 47 1.51 11.52 14.54
C GLN A 47 2.44 11.88 13.38
N GLU A 48 3.75 11.94 13.62
CA GLU A 48 4.74 12.18 12.57
C GLU A 48 4.85 11.00 11.60
N ARG A 49 4.70 9.76 12.09
CA ARG A 49 4.63 8.56 11.23
C ARG A 49 3.40 8.58 10.34
N PHE A 50 2.23 8.88 10.90
CA PHE A 50 0.98 8.97 10.14
C PHE A 50 1.00 10.11 9.11
N THR A 51 1.73 11.19 9.38
CA THR A 51 1.96 12.28 8.42
C THR A 51 3.17 12.05 7.51
N SER A 52 3.70 10.82 7.47
CA SER A 52 4.78 10.39 6.57
C SER A 52 6.06 11.24 6.64
N ARG A 53 6.41 11.76 7.83
CA ARG A 53 7.59 12.61 8.08
C ARG A 53 8.93 11.87 8.00
N TYR A 54 8.92 10.55 7.86
CA TYR A 54 10.11 9.72 7.68
C TYR A 54 10.71 9.83 6.26
N ARG A 55 11.98 9.41 6.12
CA ARG A 55 12.69 9.30 4.84
C ARG A 55 12.09 8.21 3.96
N GLY A 56 11.98 8.47 2.66
CA GLY A 56 11.38 7.52 1.71
C GLY A 56 9.86 7.49 1.77
N LYS A 57 9.26 6.72 0.85
CA LYS A 57 7.80 6.55 0.73
C LYS A 57 7.48 5.14 0.26
N ARG A 58 6.26 4.69 0.56
CA ARG A 58 5.69 3.46 0.03
C ARG A 58 4.49 3.81 -0.83
N TYR A 59 4.40 3.26 -2.04
CA TYR A 59 3.31 3.52 -2.99
C TYR A 59 2.61 2.22 -3.32
N SER A 60 1.28 2.26 -3.35
CA SER A 60 0.44 1.09 -3.62
C SER A 60 -0.29 1.30 -4.94
N PHE A 61 -0.48 0.23 -5.71
CA PHE A 61 -1.30 0.28 -6.92
C PHE A 61 -2.77 0.59 -6.56
N GLY A 62 -3.45 1.35 -7.41
CA GLY A 62 -4.78 1.92 -7.15
C GLY A 62 -4.78 3.26 -6.40
N TYR A 63 -3.62 3.75 -5.95
CA TYR A 63 -3.49 5.08 -5.34
C TYR A 63 -3.03 6.13 -6.37
N PRO A 64 -3.17 7.44 -6.09
CA PRO A 64 -2.90 8.49 -7.07
C PRO A 64 -1.52 8.45 -7.76
N ALA A 65 -0.48 7.98 -7.06
CA ALA A 65 0.87 7.87 -7.64
C ALA A 65 1.04 6.64 -8.57
N CYS A 66 0.18 5.63 -8.40
CA CYS A 66 0.19 4.37 -9.14
C CYS A 66 -1.27 3.97 -9.45
N PRO A 67 -1.99 4.73 -10.30
CA PRO A 67 -3.44 4.60 -10.43
C PRO A 67 -3.88 3.29 -11.09
N ASN A 68 -3.03 2.72 -11.95
CA ASN A 68 -3.33 1.45 -12.62
C ASN A 68 -3.20 0.28 -11.63
N LEU A 69 -4.31 -0.41 -11.36
CA LEU A 69 -4.32 -1.55 -10.44
C LEU A 69 -3.71 -2.82 -11.07
N ASP A 70 -3.77 -2.95 -12.41
CA ASP A 70 -3.27 -4.12 -13.13
C ASP A 70 -1.75 -4.33 -12.96
N ASP A 71 -1.02 -3.24 -12.71
CA ASP A 71 0.43 -3.29 -12.47
C ASP A 71 0.80 -4.11 -11.22
N GLN A 72 -0.16 -4.38 -10.33
CA GLN A 72 0.00 -5.26 -9.17
C GLN A 72 0.40 -6.70 -9.55
N ALA A 73 0.05 -7.17 -10.77
CA ALA A 73 0.46 -8.49 -11.28
C ALA A 73 1.97 -8.70 -11.26
N SER A 74 2.73 -7.64 -11.60
CA SER A 74 4.19 -7.70 -11.64
C SER A 74 4.76 -7.92 -10.23
N MET A 75 4.18 -7.27 -9.23
CA MET A 75 4.58 -7.44 -7.83
C MET A 75 4.25 -8.84 -7.32
N TRP A 76 3.10 -9.41 -7.69
CA TRP A 76 2.74 -10.79 -7.35
C TRP A 76 3.71 -11.81 -7.93
N THR A 77 4.10 -11.62 -9.19
CA THR A 77 5.08 -12.48 -9.87
C THR A 77 6.43 -12.49 -9.13
N LEU A 78 6.84 -11.35 -8.58
CA LEU A 78 8.14 -11.21 -7.89
C LEU A 78 8.12 -11.71 -6.45
N LEU A 79 7.05 -11.45 -5.70
CA LEU A 79 6.99 -11.70 -4.27
C LEU A 79 6.32 -13.03 -3.89
N GLN A 80 5.56 -13.63 -4.82
CA GLN A 80 4.79 -14.85 -4.60
C GLN A 80 3.92 -14.82 -3.32
N PRO A 81 3.04 -13.81 -3.11
CA PRO A 81 2.26 -13.68 -1.87
C PRO A 81 1.28 -14.83 -1.63
N ASP A 82 0.98 -15.63 -2.65
CA ASP A 82 0.20 -16.86 -2.54
C ASP A 82 0.78 -17.84 -1.50
N ASP A 83 2.11 -17.83 -1.29
CA ASP A 83 2.78 -18.64 -0.27
C ASP A 83 2.37 -18.28 1.17
N ILE A 84 1.87 -17.06 1.39
CA ILE A 84 1.31 -16.60 2.66
C ILE A 84 -0.23 -16.49 2.63
N GLY A 85 -0.86 -17.00 1.56
CA GLY A 85 -2.30 -17.04 1.39
C GLY A 85 -2.95 -15.71 1.01
N VAL A 86 -2.21 -14.81 0.35
CA VAL A 86 -2.77 -13.58 -0.23
C VAL A 86 -2.79 -13.70 -1.75
N GLU A 87 -3.99 -13.68 -2.31
CA GLU A 87 -4.27 -13.89 -3.74
C GLU A 87 -4.80 -12.59 -4.38
N LEU A 88 -4.78 -12.52 -5.71
CA LEU A 88 -5.46 -11.47 -6.47
C LEU A 88 -6.79 -11.99 -7.03
N THR A 89 -7.85 -11.21 -6.84
CA THR A 89 -9.13 -11.43 -7.52
C THR A 89 -9.04 -11.14 -9.02
N GLU A 90 -10.06 -11.50 -9.80
CA GLU A 90 -10.16 -11.12 -11.22
C GLU A 90 -10.04 -9.60 -11.46
N GLY A 91 -10.46 -8.80 -10.48
CA GLY A 91 -10.36 -7.33 -10.52
C GLY A 91 -9.08 -6.77 -9.89
N MET A 92 -8.04 -7.58 -9.69
CA MET A 92 -6.74 -7.18 -9.15
C MET A 92 -6.78 -6.62 -7.72
N MET A 93 -7.86 -6.88 -6.98
CA MET A 93 -7.94 -6.62 -5.54
C MET A 93 -7.33 -7.78 -4.76
N MET A 94 -6.69 -7.49 -3.63
CA MET A 94 -6.12 -8.50 -2.74
C MET A 94 -7.22 -9.23 -1.96
N GLU A 95 -7.11 -10.56 -1.86
CA GLU A 95 -7.91 -11.41 -0.98
C GLU A 95 -6.94 -12.20 -0.08
N PRO A 96 -7.03 -12.06 1.26
CA PRO A 96 -8.00 -11.27 2.02
C PRO A 96 -7.86 -9.76 1.85
N GLU A 97 -9.00 -9.04 1.90
CA GLU A 97 -9.06 -7.56 1.76
C GLU A 97 -8.19 -6.83 2.79
N ALA A 98 -8.06 -7.38 4.00
CA ALA A 98 -7.18 -6.89 5.05
C ALA A 98 -5.70 -7.21 4.75
N SER A 99 -5.20 -6.72 3.62
CA SER A 99 -3.84 -6.88 3.12
C SER A 99 -3.32 -5.53 2.63
N VAL A 100 -2.01 -5.33 2.71
CA VAL A 100 -1.34 -4.13 2.20
C VAL A 100 -0.15 -4.57 1.36
N SER A 101 -0.05 -4.02 0.16
CA SER A 101 1.10 -4.21 -0.74
C SER A 101 1.62 -2.84 -1.19
N ALA A 102 2.93 -2.72 -1.36
CA ALA A 102 3.52 -1.45 -1.77
C ALA A 102 4.92 -1.61 -2.39
N LEU A 103 5.24 -0.73 -3.32
CA LEU A 103 6.59 -0.42 -3.74
C LEU A 103 7.24 0.52 -2.72
N VAL A 104 8.43 0.19 -2.23
CA VAL A 104 9.13 1.00 -1.21
C VAL A 104 10.35 1.70 -1.80
N PHE A 105 10.42 3.02 -1.64
CA PHE A 105 11.52 3.85 -2.16
C PHE A 105 12.23 4.58 -1.02
N HIS A 106 13.56 4.60 -1.05
CA HIS A 106 14.41 5.13 0.01
C HIS A 106 14.92 6.58 -0.20
N HIS A 107 14.67 7.17 -1.37
CA HIS A 107 15.22 8.48 -1.69
C HIS A 107 14.67 9.54 -0.70
N PRO A 108 15.50 10.44 -0.13
CA PRO A 108 15.05 11.44 0.83
C PRO A 108 14.00 12.39 0.25
N ASP A 109 14.06 12.65 -1.06
CA ASP A 109 13.14 13.56 -1.74
C ASP A 109 11.85 12.88 -2.24
N CYS A 110 11.61 11.61 -1.90
CA CYS A 110 10.35 10.95 -2.23
C CYS A 110 9.17 11.68 -1.56
N VAL A 111 8.17 12.05 -2.37
CA VAL A 111 6.92 12.65 -1.93
C VAL A 111 5.73 11.87 -2.50
N TYR A 112 4.58 11.94 -1.85
CA TYR A 112 3.34 11.51 -2.49
C TYR A 112 2.95 12.52 -3.56
N PHE A 113 2.53 12.02 -4.71
CA PHE A 113 2.10 12.81 -5.86
C PHE A 113 0.95 12.10 -6.56
N THR A 114 0.29 12.81 -7.48
CA THR A 114 -0.72 12.24 -8.37
C THR A 114 -0.10 12.10 -9.75
N ALA A 115 -0.11 10.90 -10.30
CA ALA A 115 0.19 10.68 -11.71
C ALA A 115 -0.99 11.21 -12.54
N SER A 116 -0.72 12.02 -13.55
CA SER A 116 -1.72 12.44 -14.53
C SER A 116 -2.02 11.28 -15.48
N ASP A 117 -3.28 11.06 -15.83
CA ASP A 117 -3.66 10.06 -16.83
C ASP A 117 -3.07 10.41 -18.20
N ASP A 118 -2.42 9.44 -18.84
CA ASP A 118 -1.86 9.54 -20.20
C ASP A 118 -2.93 9.69 -21.31
N SER A 119 -4.22 9.77 -20.96
CA SER A 119 -5.29 10.06 -21.92
C SER A 119 -5.13 11.43 -22.58
N GLU A 120 -4.51 12.40 -21.90
CA GLU A 120 -4.20 13.70 -22.51
C GLU A 120 -2.92 13.66 -23.37
N ALA A 121 -1.88 12.93 -22.94
CA ALA A 121 -0.61 12.82 -23.65
C ALA A 121 -0.75 12.16 -25.04
N THR A 122 -1.64 11.17 -25.16
CA THR A 122 -1.86 10.46 -26.44
C THR A 122 -2.66 11.30 -27.44
N SER A 123 -3.51 12.23 -26.98
CA SER A 123 -4.27 13.14 -27.86
C SER A 123 -3.41 14.25 -28.46
N ALA A 124 -2.41 14.75 -27.72
CA ALA A 124 -1.50 15.78 -28.19
C ALA A 124 -0.47 15.27 -29.22
N ALA A 125 -0.08 14.00 -29.15
CA ALA A 125 0.90 13.40 -30.05
C ALA A 125 0.34 12.95 -31.42
N SER A 126 -0.98 13.06 -31.64
CA SER A 126 -1.63 12.73 -32.92
C SER A 126 -2.05 13.96 -33.75
N ALA A 127 -1.67 15.16 -33.29
CA ALA A 127 -2.03 16.45 -33.88
C ALA A 127 -0.85 17.19 -34.56
N ASP A 128 0.28 16.53 -34.79
CA ASP A 128 1.41 17.04 -35.61
C ASP A 128 1.68 16.16 -36.83
#